data_AF-A0A7S3H358-F1
#
_entry.id   AF-A0A7S3H358-F1
#
_cell.length_a   1.000
_cell.length_b   1.000
_cell.length_c   1.000
_cell.angle_alpha   90.00
_cell.angle_beta   90.00
_cell.angle_gamma   90.00
#
_symmetry.space_group_name_H-M   'P 1'
#
loop_
_entity.id
_entity.type
_entity.pdbx_description
1 polymer ?
#
loop_
_entity_poly.entity_id
_entity_poly.type
_entity_poly.pdbx_seq_one_letter_code
_entity_poly.pdbx_strand_id
1 'polypeptide(L)'
;HVLRNAGAGYLARHLPKDDDPPLVSPVAAAGATHEVEFKKRPTGIFRYSPGKDGTGAVAMDIIQKSRYPGDPTGQAFIAGVQEGWVLRSVNGQDVTGMPLEDIMDLLDDEVFMGMHQALTGTAAKQKANVAEKATLPMKVVFQEM
;
A
#
# COMPACT_ATOMS: atom_id res chain seq x y z
N HIS A 1 29.59 -14.65 33.95
CA HIS A 1 28.65 -14.71 32.81
C HIS A 1 28.45 -13.29 32.29
N VAL A 2 28.96 -12.95 31.11
CA VAL A 2 28.75 -11.63 30.48
C VAL A 2 27.75 -11.84 29.35
N LEU A 3 26.49 -11.44 29.58
CA LEU A 3 25.47 -11.40 28.54
C LEU A 3 25.67 -10.11 27.73
N ARG A 4 26.04 -10.26 26.45
CA ARG A 4 26.21 -9.18 25.50
C ARG A 4 24.84 -8.54 25.18
N ASN A 5 24.73 -7.24 25.45
CA ASN A 5 23.64 -6.36 25.01
C ASN A 5 23.63 -6.20 23.48
N ALA A 6 23.23 -7.25 22.76
CA ALA A 6 23.13 -7.23 21.29
C ALA A 6 21.67 -7.21 20.79
N GLY A 7 20.69 -6.92 21.65
CA GLY A 7 19.26 -6.96 21.29
C GLY A 7 18.58 -5.60 21.10
N ALA A 8 18.99 -4.57 21.84
CA ALA A 8 18.19 -3.34 21.95
C ALA A 8 18.16 -2.49 20.66
N GLY A 9 19.28 -2.39 19.94
CA GLY A 9 19.36 -1.57 18.73
C GLY A 9 18.75 -2.21 17.47
N TYR A 10 18.63 -3.55 17.42
CA TYR A 10 18.00 -4.25 16.30
C TYR A 10 16.48 -4.33 16.49
N LEU A 11 16.04 -4.62 17.72
CA LEU A 11 14.62 -4.61 18.08
C LEU A 11 14.02 -3.21 18.03
N ALA A 12 14.74 -2.12 18.31
CA ALA A 12 14.19 -0.77 18.13
C ALA A 12 14.09 -0.31 16.66
N ARG A 13 14.83 -0.94 15.74
CA ARG A 13 14.79 -0.66 14.29
C ARG A 13 13.84 -1.57 13.51
N HIS A 14 13.53 -2.74 14.09
CA HIS A 14 12.68 -3.79 13.51
C HIS A 14 11.53 -4.22 14.42
N LEU A 15 11.27 -3.49 15.52
CA LEU A 15 9.95 -3.48 16.14
C LEU A 15 8.96 -3.19 15.01
N PRO A 16 7.74 -3.76 15.04
CA PRO A 16 6.67 -3.17 14.24
C PRO A 16 6.75 -1.68 14.59
N LYS A 17 7.09 -0.83 13.62
CA LYS A 17 6.70 0.58 13.73
C LYS A 17 5.22 0.42 14.00
N ASP A 18 4.81 0.66 15.25
CA ASP A 18 3.43 0.54 15.66
C ASP A 18 2.61 1.07 14.51
N ASP A 19 1.67 0.22 14.09
CA ASP A 19 0.60 0.52 13.18
C ASP A 19 -0.10 1.80 13.67
N ASP A 20 0.51 2.96 13.47
CA ASP A 20 -0.17 4.23 13.41
C ASP A 20 -0.77 4.18 12.01
N PRO A 21 -2.04 3.73 11.87
CA PRO A 21 -2.76 4.07 10.67
C PRO A 21 -2.57 5.57 10.47
N PRO A 22 -2.29 6.05 9.25
CA PRO A 22 -2.36 7.45 8.96
C PRO A 22 -3.56 8.03 9.69
N LEU A 23 -3.31 8.98 10.62
CA LEU A 23 -4.38 9.66 11.34
C LEU A 23 -5.26 10.49 10.39
N VAL A 24 -4.96 10.45 9.10
CA VAL A 24 -5.73 11.04 8.02
C VAL A 24 -6.95 10.18 7.71
N SER A 25 -8.07 10.87 7.51
CA SER A 25 -9.28 10.25 6.98
C SER A 25 -9.17 10.25 5.45
N PRO A 26 -9.18 9.08 4.79
CA PRO A 26 -9.13 8.97 3.33
C PRO A 26 -10.24 9.77 2.64
N VAL A 27 -11.41 9.82 3.27
CA VAL A 27 -12.59 10.57 2.79
C VAL A 27 -12.40 12.09 2.94
N ALA A 28 -11.53 12.52 3.85
CA ALA A 28 -11.21 13.94 4.05
C ALA A 28 -10.11 14.46 3.12
N ALA A 29 -9.47 13.60 2.32
CA ALA A 29 -8.50 14.04 1.33
C ALA A 29 -9.17 14.98 0.33
N ALA A 30 -8.64 16.20 0.19
CA ALA A 30 -9.24 17.27 -0.62
C ALA A 30 -8.25 17.90 -1.60
N GLY A 31 -7.00 17.42 -1.64
CA GLY A 31 -5.98 17.91 -2.55
C GLY A 31 -6.18 17.47 -4.00
N ALA A 32 -5.19 17.76 -4.84
CA ALA A 32 -5.24 17.44 -6.26
C ALA A 32 -5.36 15.92 -6.50
N THR A 33 -6.13 15.55 -7.51
CA THR A 33 -6.27 14.16 -7.93
C THR A 33 -5.30 13.83 -9.06
N HIS A 34 -4.64 12.69 -8.96
CA HIS A 34 -3.69 12.19 -9.94
C HIS A 34 -4.15 10.83 -10.47
N GLU A 35 -4.49 10.78 -11.76
CA GLU A 35 -4.82 9.52 -12.43
C GLU A 35 -3.55 8.83 -12.91
N VAL A 36 -3.38 7.58 -12.50
CA VAL A 36 -2.24 6.72 -12.82
C VAL A 36 -2.76 5.44 -13.47
N GLU A 37 -2.24 5.14 -14.65
CA GLU A 37 -2.55 3.89 -15.35
C GLU A 37 -1.44 2.86 -15.08
N PHE A 38 -1.73 1.86 -14.24
CA PHE A 38 -0.86 0.73 -14.01
C PHE A 38 -1.09 -0.35 -15.06
N LYS A 39 -0.08 -0.60 -15.90
CA LYS A 39 -0.17 -1.56 -16.99
C LYS A 39 0.17 -2.99 -16.56
N LYS A 40 0.90 -3.13 -15.45
CA LYS A 40 1.39 -4.40 -14.91
C LYS A 40 1.32 -4.39 -13.38
N ARG A 41 1.34 -5.58 -12.78
CA ARG A 41 1.57 -5.80 -11.35
C ARG A 41 3.04 -6.20 -11.12
N PRO A 42 3.66 -5.86 -9.97
CA PRO A 42 3.17 -4.97 -8.89
C PRO A 42 3.00 -3.51 -9.33
N THR A 43 2.29 -2.71 -8.53
CA THR A 43 2.05 -1.28 -8.80
C THR A 43 3.29 -0.41 -8.52
N GLY A 44 4.19 -0.90 -7.66
CA GLY A 44 5.39 -0.19 -7.23
C GLY A 44 5.23 0.62 -5.94
N ILE A 45 4.09 0.49 -5.27
CA ILE A 45 3.92 0.96 -3.89
C ILE A 45 4.39 -0.14 -2.96
N PHE A 46 5.38 0.19 -2.12
CA PHE A 46 6.01 -0.73 -1.20
C PHE A 46 5.13 -1.01 0.01
N ARG A 47 4.46 0.03 0.52
CA ARG A 47 3.57 -0.09 1.68
C ARG A 47 2.35 0.82 1.54
N TYR A 48 1.17 0.23 1.75
CA TYR A 48 -0.04 0.98 2.08
C TYR A 48 -0.30 0.90 3.58
N SER A 49 -0.96 1.91 4.11
CA SER A 49 -1.45 1.92 5.48
C SER A 49 -2.92 2.33 5.50
N PRO A 50 -3.74 1.74 6.39
CA PRO A 50 -5.17 2.05 6.43
C PRO A 50 -5.37 3.46 6.98
N GLY A 51 -6.42 4.15 6.56
CA GLY A 51 -6.78 5.43 7.17
C GLY A 51 -7.19 5.30 8.63
N LYS A 52 -7.48 6.45 9.26
CA LYS A 52 -7.86 6.57 10.68
C LYS A 52 -8.93 5.57 11.16
N ASP A 53 -9.86 5.21 10.29
CA ASP A 53 -10.99 4.31 10.60
C ASP A 53 -10.77 2.85 10.17
N GLY A 54 -9.55 2.47 9.77
CA GLY A 54 -9.25 1.13 9.24
C GLY A 54 -9.66 0.93 7.77
N THR A 55 -10.18 1.99 7.14
CA THR A 55 -10.64 2.01 5.75
C THR A 55 -9.74 2.86 4.87
N GLY A 56 -9.86 2.69 3.55
CA GLY A 56 -9.02 3.31 2.54
C GLY A 56 -7.59 2.79 2.56
N ALA A 57 -6.81 3.26 1.60
CA ALA A 57 -5.39 2.94 1.50
C ALA A 57 -4.60 4.23 1.28
N VAL A 58 -3.61 4.47 2.13
CA VAL A 58 -2.69 5.61 1.99
C VAL A 58 -1.33 5.07 1.61
N ALA A 59 -0.75 5.57 0.52
CA ALA A 59 0.58 5.20 0.08
C ALA A 59 1.61 5.72 1.09
N MET A 60 2.35 4.83 1.74
CA MET A 60 3.34 5.21 2.76
C MET A 60 4.76 5.14 2.23
N ASP A 61 5.09 4.08 1.51
CA ASP A 61 6.43 3.88 0.99
C ASP A 61 6.31 3.54 -0.49
N ILE A 62 7.09 4.23 -1.32
CA ILE A 62 7.09 4.07 -2.77
C ILE A 62 8.45 3.58 -3.18
N ILE A 63 8.50 2.63 -4.12
CA ILE A 63 9.77 2.11 -4.61
C ILE A 63 10.42 3.17 -5.50
N GLN A 64 11.32 3.96 -4.91
CA GLN A 64 11.97 5.13 -5.54
C GLN A 64 12.96 4.78 -6.67
N LYS A 65 12.99 3.53 -7.13
CA LYS A 65 13.94 3.08 -8.15
C LYS A 65 13.26 2.15 -9.14
N SER A 66 13.06 2.66 -10.36
CA SER A 66 12.89 1.82 -11.54
C SER A 66 14.27 1.29 -11.96
N ARG A 67 14.43 -0.04 -12.04
CA ARG A 67 15.73 -0.64 -12.38
C ARG A 67 16.00 -0.64 -13.90
N TYR A 68 14.95 -0.60 -14.71
CA TYR A 68 15.00 -0.58 -16.17
C TYR A 68 13.68 -0.04 -16.77
N PRO A 69 13.69 0.49 -18.02
CA PRO A 69 12.46 0.92 -18.68
C PRO A 69 11.43 -0.23 -18.76
N GLY A 70 10.23 0.01 -18.24
CA GLY A 70 9.16 -1.00 -18.17
C GLY A 70 9.21 -1.93 -16.96
N ASP A 71 10.07 -1.64 -15.96
CA ASP A 71 10.07 -2.28 -14.66
C ASP A 71 8.72 -2.09 -13.96
N PRO A 72 7.92 -3.17 -13.74
CA PRO A 72 6.63 -3.07 -13.09
C PRO A 72 6.70 -2.43 -11.71
N THR A 73 7.79 -2.72 -10.99
CA THR A 73 8.02 -2.29 -9.61
C THR A 73 8.31 -0.79 -9.49
N GLY A 74 8.67 -0.12 -10.59
CA GLY A 74 8.92 1.32 -10.63
C GLY A 74 7.75 2.17 -11.14
N GLN A 75 6.59 1.57 -11.45
CA GLN A 75 5.49 2.29 -12.10
C GLN A 75 4.95 3.46 -11.27
N ALA A 76 4.71 3.26 -9.96
CA ALA A 76 4.23 4.33 -9.07
C ALA A 76 5.21 5.51 -9.00
N PHE A 77 6.52 5.24 -8.95
CA PHE A 77 7.54 6.29 -8.95
C PHE A 77 7.61 7.04 -10.28
N ILE A 78 7.53 6.32 -11.41
CA ILE A 78 7.50 6.94 -12.75
C ILE A 78 6.23 7.80 -12.92
N ALA A 79 5.11 7.35 -12.36
CA ALA A 79 3.84 8.07 -12.39
C ALA A 79 3.80 9.28 -11.42
N GLY A 80 4.84 9.49 -10.62
CA GLY A 80 4.93 10.62 -9.69
C GLY A 80 4.06 10.47 -8.44
N VAL A 81 3.61 9.26 -8.10
CA VAL A 81 2.91 9.01 -6.84
C VAL A 81 3.84 9.38 -5.69
N GLN A 82 3.28 10.04 -4.67
CA GLN A 82 4.02 10.44 -3.48
C GLN A 82 3.49 9.79 -2.20
N GLU A 83 4.36 9.71 -1.20
CA GLU A 83 4.02 9.24 0.13
C GLU A 83 2.99 10.20 0.76
N GLY A 84 2.03 9.64 1.49
CA GLY A 84 0.89 10.36 2.06
C GLY A 84 -0.31 10.51 1.12
N TRP A 85 -0.22 10.10 -0.14
CA TRP A 85 -1.36 10.15 -1.05
C TRP A 85 -2.38 9.07 -0.74
N VAL A 86 -3.66 9.44 -0.82
CA VAL A 86 -4.79 8.56 -0.58
C VAL A 86 -5.22 7.91 -1.89
N LEU A 87 -5.38 6.60 -1.86
CA LEU A 87 -6.01 5.85 -2.94
C LEU A 87 -7.51 6.15 -2.94
N ARG A 88 -7.96 6.93 -3.92
CA ARG A 88 -9.36 7.34 -4.05
C ARG A 88 -10.17 6.31 -4.80
N SER A 89 -9.73 5.93 -6.00
CA SER A 89 -10.47 4.98 -6.82
C SER A 89 -9.56 4.03 -7.60
N VAL A 90 -10.11 2.85 -7.90
CA VAL A 90 -9.48 1.82 -8.73
C VAL A 90 -10.50 1.40 -9.79
N ASN A 91 -10.14 1.51 -11.07
CA ASN A 91 -11.01 1.29 -12.23
C ASN A 91 -12.37 2.03 -12.15
N GLY A 92 -12.37 3.23 -11.54
CA GLY A 92 -13.58 4.04 -11.35
C GLY A 92 -14.43 3.66 -10.13
N GLN A 93 -14.07 2.60 -9.41
CA GLN A 93 -14.68 2.25 -8.13
C GLN A 93 -14.01 3.04 -6.99
N ASP A 94 -14.81 3.79 -6.23
CA ASP A 94 -14.33 4.47 -5.02
C ASP A 94 -13.96 3.45 -3.95
N VAL A 95 -12.75 3.57 -3.39
CA VAL A 95 -12.19 2.64 -2.41
C VAL A 95 -11.88 3.32 -1.07
N THR A 96 -12.12 4.64 -0.94
CA THR A 96 -11.82 5.39 0.29
C THR A 96 -12.54 4.87 1.54
N GLY A 97 -13.73 4.29 1.35
CA GLY A 97 -14.52 3.66 2.42
C GLY A 97 -14.34 2.15 2.57
N MET A 98 -13.51 1.50 1.75
CA MET A 98 -13.32 0.04 1.79
C MET A 98 -12.26 -0.35 2.83
N PRO A 99 -12.37 -1.52 3.50
CA PRO A 99 -11.29 -2.04 4.33
C PRO A 99 -10.00 -2.18 3.51
N LEU A 100 -8.85 -1.81 4.09
CA LEU A 100 -7.57 -1.91 3.40
C LEU A 100 -7.33 -3.30 2.81
N GLU A 101 -7.67 -4.37 3.54
CA GLU A 101 -7.53 -5.75 3.07
C GLU A 101 -8.24 -5.99 1.73
N ASP A 102 -9.48 -5.49 1.59
CA ASP A 102 -10.28 -5.70 0.38
C ASP A 102 -9.74 -4.86 -0.78
N ILE A 103 -9.15 -3.69 -0.48
CA ILE A 103 -8.41 -2.88 -1.46
C ILE A 103 -7.15 -3.62 -1.93
N MET A 104 -6.42 -4.25 -1.02
CA MET A 104 -5.23 -5.02 -1.37
C MET A 104 -5.57 -6.25 -2.21
N ASP A 105 -6.68 -6.92 -1.93
CA ASP A 105 -7.20 -8.01 -2.76
C ASP A 105 -7.62 -7.50 -4.16
N LEU A 106 -8.24 -6.31 -4.23
CA LEU A 106 -8.62 -5.66 -5.49
C LEU A 106 -7.40 -5.30 -6.34
N LEU A 107 -6.36 -4.72 -5.73
CA LEU A 107 -5.10 -4.38 -6.39
C LEU A 107 -4.29 -5.63 -6.76
N ASP A 108 -4.44 -6.70 -5.98
CA ASP A 108 -3.74 -7.99 -6.09
C ASP A 108 -2.21 -7.79 -6.19
N ASP A 109 -1.67 -6.96 -5.30
CA ASP A 109 -0.24 -6.64 -5.26
C ASP A 109 0.53 -7.67 -4.42
N GLU A 110 1.13 -8.66 -5.10
CA GLU A 110 1.87 -9.77 -4.47
C GLU A 110 3.10 -9.31 -3.66
N VAL A 111 3.69 -8.15 -3.99
CA VAL A 111 4.84 -7.61 -3.25
C VAL A 111 4.43 -7.17 -1.84
N PHE A 112 3.23 -6.59 -1.71
CA PHE A 112 2.68 -6.27 -0.39
C PHE A 112 2.28 -7.53 0.37
N MET A 113 1.66 -8.52 -0.28
CA MET A 113 1.26 -9.77 0.40
C MET A 113 2.44 -10.51 1.03
N GLY A 114 3.57 -10.62 0.32
CA GLY A 114 4.77 -11.27 0.83
C GLY A 114 5.37 -10.55 2.05
N MET A 115 5.34 -9.22 2.06
CA MET A 115 5.86 -8.41 3.16
C MET A 115 4.88 -8.32 4.34
N HIS A 116 3.58 -8.17 4.08
CA HIS A 116 2.55 -8.14 5.12
C HIS A 116 2.53 -9.46 5.89
N GLN A 117 2.51 -10.62 5.22
CA GLN A 117 2.62 -11.91 5.91
C GLN A 117 3.91 -12.06 6.73
N ALA A 118 5.04 -11.54 6.22
CA ALA A 118 6.31 -11.58 6.94
C ALA A 118 6.33 -10.67 8.17
N LEU A 119 5.59 -9.56 8.16
CA LEU A 119 5.56 -8.56 9.24
C LEU A 119 4.46 -8.80 10.27
N THR A 120 3.26 -9.20 9.86
CA THR A 120 2.10 -9.37 10.75
C THR A 120 1.89 -10.81 11.19
N GLY A 121 2.64 -11.77 10.62
CA GLY A 121 2.47 -13.20 10.90
C GLY A 121 1.07 -13.73 10.58
N THR A 122 0.22 -12.91 9.93
CA THR A 122 -1.17 -13.24 9.64
C THR A 122 -1.18 -13.92 8.28
N ALA A 123 -1.30 -15.25 8.28
CA ALA A 123 -1.55 -15.98 7.04
C ALA A 123 -2.84 -15.41 6.41
N ALA A 124 -2.77 -15.02 5.13
CA ALA A 124 -3.93 -14.53 4.40
C ALA A 124 -5.04 -15.59 4.51
N LYS A 125 -6.07 -15.30 5.30
CA LYS A 125 -7.27 -16.14 5.30
C LYS A 125 -7.89 -15.96 3.93
N GLN A 126 -7.97 -17.02 3.14
CA GLN A 126 -8.73 -17.03 1.89
C GLN A 126 -10.17 -16.61 2.21
N LYS A 127 -10.49 -15.34 1.92
CA LYS A 127 -11.85 -14.82 2.06
C LYS A 127 -12.70 -15.42 0.93
N ALA A 128 -13.90 -15.87 1.27
CA ALA A 128 -14.83 -16.52 0.35
C ALA A 128 -15.46 -15.54 -0.68
N ASN A 129 -15.32 -14.24 -0.46
CA ASN A 129 -15.64 -13.19 -1.42
C ASN A 129 -14.35 -12.46 -1.77
N VAL A 130 -13.58 -13.03 -2.70
CA VAL A 130 -12.42 -12.36 -3.26
C VAL A 130 -12.98 -11.16 -4.05
N ALA A 131 -12.65 -9.94 -3.63
CA ALA A 131 -12.93 -8.76 -4.47
C ALA A 131 -12.38 -9.06 -5.86
N GLU A 132 -13.22 -8.98 -6.90
CA GLU A 132 -12.80 -9.35 -8.25
C GLU A 132 -11.60 -8.50 -8.64
N LYS A 133 -10.46 -9.16 -8.88
CA LYS A 133 -9.17 -8.50 -9.14
C LYS A 133 -9.35 -7.43 -10.21
N ALA A 134 -8.82 -6.23 -9.97
CA ALA A 134 -8.95 -5.13 -10.92
C ALA A 134 -8.39 -5.53 -12.30
N THR A 135 -9.16 -5.29 -13.36
CA THR A 135 -8.75 -5.56 -14.75
C THR A 135 -7.61 -4.64 -15.16
N LEU A 136 -6.63 -5.18 -15.91
CA LEU A 136 -5.52 -4.40 -16.48
C LEU A 136 -5.88 -3.86 -17.88
N PRO A 137 -5.43 -2.66 -18.28
CA PRO A 137 -4.66 -1.69 -17.48
C PRO A 137 -5.51 -1.10 -16.36
N MET A 138 -4.96 -1.09 -15.15
CA MET A 138 -5.66 -0.65 -13.95
C MET A 138 -5.52 0.86 -13.80
N LYS A 139 -6.63 1.57 -13.91
CA LYS A 139 -6.69 3.01 -13.69
C LYS A 139 -6.89 3.30 -12.22
N VAL A 140 -5.96 4.02 -11.63
CA VAL A 140 -5.98 4.36 -10.22
C VAL A 140 -5.98 5.86 -10.08
N VAL A 141 -6.86 6.39 -9.22
CA VAL A 141 -6.81 7.80 -8.85
C VAL A 141 -6.25 7.90 -7.44
N PHE A 142 -5.11 8.56 -7.33
CA PHE A 142 -4.60 9.05 -6.06
C PHE A 142 -5.12 10.46 -5.80
N GLN A 143 -5.25 10.80 -4.53
CA GLN A 143 -5.62 12.12 -4.09
C GLN A 143 -4.63 12.60 -3.04
N GLU A 144 -4.14 13.81 -3.23
CA GLU A 144 -3.34 14.51 -2.23
C GLU A 144 -4.18 14.79 -0.98
N MET A 145 -3.54 14.74 0.18
CA MET A 145 -4.14 15.14 1.46
C MET A 145 -4.40 16.64 1.51
#